data_AF-A0A969JGV5-F1
#
_entry.id   AF-A0A969JGV5-F1
#
_cell.length_a   1.000
_cell.length_b   1.000
_cell.length_c   1.000
_cell.angle_alpha   90.00
_cell.angle_beta   90.00
_cell.angle_gamma   90.00
#
_symmetry.space_group_name_H-M   'P 1'
#
loop_
_entity.id
_entity.type
_entity.pdbx_description
1 polymer ?
#
loop_
_entity_poly.entity_id
_entity_poly.type
_entity_poly.pdbx_seq_one_letter_code
_entity_poly.pdbx_strand_id
1 'polypeptide(L)' 'MDIEILKKELNYRTARSGGKGGQNVNKVETKVEVFFDLTHSQAFFRN' A
#
# COMPACT_ATOMS: atom_id res chain seq x y z
N MET A 1 -13.45 -5.30 14.50
CA MET A 1 -12.55 -5.09 13.34
C MET A 1 -12.63 -6.31 12.44
N ASP A 2 -13.20 -6.16 11.26
CA ASP A 2 -13.31 -7.23 10.25
C ASP A 2 -12.11 -7.18 9.30
N ILE A 3 -11.25 -8.20 9.37
CA ILE A 3 -10.01 -8.29 8.61
C ILE A 3 -10.27 -8.52 7.12
N GLU A 4 -11.34 -9.22 6.77
CA GLU A 4 -11.65 -9.54 5.37
C GLU A 4 -12.24 -8.33 4.64
N ILE A 5 -12.98 -7.48 5.34
CA ILE A 5 -13.38 -6.18 4.82
C ILE A 5 -12.17 -5.27 4.68
N LEU A 6 -11.30 -5.20 5.70
CA LEU A 6 -10.12 -4.33 5.66
C LEU A 6 -9.23 -4.64 4.46
N LYS A 7 -8.93 -5.92 4.19
CA LYS A 7 -8.09 -6.34 3.05
C LYS A 7 -8.64 -5.87 1.69
N LYS A 8 -9.95 -5.74 1.55
CA LYS A 8 -10.61 -5.27 0.30
C LYS A 8 -10.52 -3.75 0.13
N GLU A 9 -10.37 -3.02 1.24
CA GLU A 9 -10.27 -1.55 1.25
C GLU A 9 -8.82 -1.05 1.11
N LEU A 10 -7.83 -1.93 1.34
CA LEU A 10 -6.40 -1.59 1.20
C LEU A 10 -6.03 -1.35 -0.27
N ASN A 11 -5.43 -0.18 -0.52
CA ASN A 11 -4.83 0.19 -1.79
C ASN A 11 -3.31 0.07 -1.67
N TYR A 12 -2.70 -0.73 -2.53
CA TYR A 12 -1.25 -0.97 -2.54
C TYR A 12 -0.60 -0.13 -3.62
N ARG A 13 0.46 0.59 -3.26
CA ARG A 13 1.32 1.29 -4.21
C ARG A 13 2.73 0.78 -4.06
N THR A 14 3.30 0.26 -5.13
CA THR A 14 4.71 -0.07 -5.18
C THR A 14 5.50 1.10 -5.77
N ALA A 15 6.70 1.33 -5.26
CA ALA A 15 7.58 2.37 -5.74
C ALA A 15 9.04 1.91 -5.67
N ARG A 16 9.87 2.55 -6.49
CA ARG A 16 11.32 2.42 -6.38
C ARG A 16 11.81 3.33 -5.26
N SER A 17 12.58 2.80 -4.31
CA SER A 17 13.40 3.65 -3.43
C SER A 17 14.61 4.18 -4.20
N GLY A 18 14.37 5.10 -5.14
CA GLY A 18 15.40 5.63 -6.04
C GLY A 18 16.03 6.91 -5.51
N GLY A 19 17.23 6.83 -4.95
CA GLY A 19 18.19 7.95 -4.98
C GLY A 19 18.70 8.21 -6.41
N LYS A 20 19.28 9.39 -6.67
CA LYS A 20 19.77 9.85 -7.99
C LYS A 20 20.48 8.74 -8.77
N GLY A 21 19.96 8.43 -9.96
CA GLY A 21 20.33 7.26 -10.76
C GLY A 21 21.74 7.29 -11.34
N GLY A 22 22.45 6.18 -11.20
CA GLY A 22 23.58 5.79 -12.04
C GLY A 22 23.14 4.81 -13.13
N GLN A 23 23.83 4.84 -14.28
CA GLN A 23 23.63 3.90 -15.38
C GLN A 23 23.88 2.47 -14.89
N ASN A 24 23.01 1.53 -15.30
CA ASN A 24 22.97 0.09 -14.96
C ASN A 24 22.23 -0.29 -13.66
N VAL A 25 20.92 -0.07 -13.58
CA VAL A 25 20.09 -0.63 -12.48
C VAL A 25 19.08 -1.61 -13.06
N ASN A 26 19.33 -2.90 -12.84
CA ASN A 26 18.36 -3.97 -13.06
C ASN A 26 17.12 -3.70 -12.21
N LYS A 27 15.97 -3.64 -12.87
CA LYS A 27 14.76 -2.96 -12.40
C LYS A 27 13.93 -3.88 -11.48
N VAL A 28 14.13 -3.74 -10.16
CA VAL A 28 13.31 -4.39 -9.11
C VAL A 28 12.67 -3.29 -8.24
N GLU A 29 11.35 -3.39 -8.01
CA GLU A 29 10.62 -2.48 -7.12
C GLU A 29 10.85 -2.85 -5.64
N THR A 30 11.20 -1.89 -4.79
CA THR A 30 11.72 -2.15 -3.42
C THR A 30 10.91 -1.53 -2.29
N LYS A 31 9.90 -0.70 -2.59
CA LYS A 31 9.05 -0.04 -1.57
C LYS A 31 7.58 -0.37 -1.85
N VAL A 32 6.84 -0.69 -0.78
CA VAL A 32 5.38 -0.87 -0.82
C VAL A 32 4.76 0.10 0.18
N GLU A 33 3.75 0.83 -0.25
CA GLU A 33 2.92 1.72 0.55
C GLU A 33 1.47 1.21 0.51
N VAL A 34 0.76 1.36 1.63
CA VAL A 34 -0.63 0.91 1.78
C VAL A 34 -1.48 2.09 2.24
N PHE A 35 -2.60 2.29 1.58
CA PHE A 35 -3.55 3.36 1.87
C PHE A 35 -4.95 2.79 2.07
N PHE A 36 -5.69 3.34 3.02
CA PHE A 36 -7.11 3.06 3.20
C PHE A 36 -7.80 4.26 3.86
N ASP A 37 -9.10 4.41 3.65
CA ASP A 37 -9.88 5.49 4.25
C ASP A 37 -10.44 5.03 5.61
N LEU A 38 -9.85 5.52 6.69
CA LEU A 38 -10.29 5.17 8.05
C LEU A 38 -11.72 5.63 8.35
N THR A 39 -12.15 6.78 7.84
CA THR A 39 -13.45 7.39 8.18
C THR A 39 -14.60 6.62 7.55
N HIS A 40 -14.38 6.11 6.34
CA HIS A 40 -15.39 5.36 5.60
C HIS A 40 -15.19 3.84 5.67
N SER A 41 -14.14 3.36 6.33
CA SER A 41 -13.83 1.93 6.43
C SER A 41 -14.91 1.19 7.22
N GLN A 42 -15.57 0.23 6.56
CA GLN A 42 -16.56 -0.60 7.24
C GLN A 42 -15.92 -1.61 8.19
N ALA A 43 -14.62 -1.89 8.00
CA ALA A 43 -13.88 -2.85 8.80
C ALA A 43 -13.85 -2.46 10.30
N PHE A 44 -13.94 -1.18 10.64
CA PHE A 44 -13.83 -0.70 12.02
C PHE A 44 -15.15 -0.34 12.69
N PHE A 45 -16.21 -0.06 11.92
CA PHE A 45 -17.48 0.46 12.46
C PHE A 45 -18.67 -0.51 12.39
N ARG A 46 -18.50 -1.69 11.77
CA ARG A 46 -19.49 -2.76 11.89
C ARG A 46 -19.32 -3.50 13.22
N ASN A 47 -20.39 -3.52 14.01
CA ASN A 47 -20.57 -4.39 15.19
C ASN A 47 -20.97 -5.79 14.77
#